data_AF-A0A3C0AS10-F1
#
_entry.id   AF-A0A3C0AS10-F1
#
_cell.length_a   1.000
_cell.length_b   1.000
_cell.length_c   1.000
_cell.angle_alpha   90.00
_cell.angle_beta   90.00
_cell.angle_gamma   90.00
#
_symmetry.space_group_name_H-M   'P 1'
#
loop_
_entity.id
_entity.type
_entity.pdbx_description
1 polymer ?
#
loop_
_entity_poly.entity_id
_entity_poly.type
_entity_poly.pdbx_seq_one_letter_code
_entity_poly.pdbx_strand_id
1 'polypeptide(L)'
;MRFLQVSLLLLLSANLVVAEEKTKPADPNGNQRQLHFFEKEIRPLLIKHCLECHGDKKQKGELRLDSLKAMLTGGESGPSIVPGKSHESLLVEAINYESYEMPPDEKLADKEIAALTQWIDTGAYWPENADYVIKQRKLETFFTEEDRNFWVFQPVKQTDVPEVQAQDWSKNPVDAFIFNRLKKEGLQPAGAA
;
A
#
# COMPACT_ATOMS: atom_id res chain seq x y z
N MET A 1 -19.28 -1.44 76.59
CA MET A 1 -20.38 -1.54 75.60
C MET A 1 -19.83 -1.19 74.22
N ARG A 2 -19.64 -2.19 73.36
CA ARG A 2 -19.22 -2.00 71.95
C ARG A 2 -20.48 -2.01 71.09
N PHE A 3 -20.72 -0.92 70.37
CA PHE A 3 -21.86 -0.75 69.47
C PHE A 3 -21.67 -1.53 68.18
N LEU A 4 -22.75 -2.20 67.80
CA LEU A 4 -22.96 -2.97 66.59
C LEU A 4 -23.17 -2.00 65.42
N GLN A 5 -22.36 -2.08 64.36
CA GLN A 5 -22.69 -1.45 63.08
C GLN A 5 -22.56 -2.49 61.97
N VAL A 6 -23.73 -2.99 61.55
CA VAL A 6 -23.92 -3.81 60.36
C VAL A 6 -23.92 -2.86 59.16
N SER A 7 -22.87 -2.91 58.35
CA SER A 7 -22.84 -2.20 57.06
C SER A 7 -23.40 -3.12 55.97
N LEU A 8 -24.53 -2.70 55.42
CA LEU A 8 -25.31 -3.35 54.37
C LEU A 8 -24.60 -3.16 53.02
N LEU A 9 -24.12 -4.26 52.43
CA LEU A 9 -23.58 -4.31 51.06
C LEU A 9 -24.72 -4.15 50.04
N LEU A 10 -24.68 -3.08 49.24
CA LEU A 10 -25.51 -2.88 48.05
C LEU A 10 -24.65 -3.20 46.81
N LEU A 11 -24.80 -4.40 46.28
CA LEU A 11 -24.19 -4.82 45.00
C LEU A 11 -25.04 -4.28 43.85
N LEU A 12 -24.58 -3.19 43.22
CA LEU A 12 -25.17 -2.67 41.99
C LEU A 12 -24.48 -3.38 40.79
N SER A 13 -25.13 -4.40 40.23
CA SER A 13 -24.67 -5.05 39.00
C SER A 13 -25.03 -4.18 37.79
N ALA A 14 -24.03 -3.47 37.26
CA ALA A 14 -24.14 -2.83 35.95
C ALA A 14 -24.07 -3.92 34.86
N ASN A 15 -25.18 -4.16 34.16
CA ASN A 15 -25.18 -4.97 32.94
C ASN A 15 -24.50 -4.15 31.83
N LEU A 16 -23.27 -4.50 31.52
CA LEU A 16 -22.52 -3.96 30.39
C LEU A 16 -23.04 -4.64 29.11
N VAL A 17 -23.91 -3.95 28.38
CA VAL A 17 -24.26 -4.34 27.01
C VAL A 17 -23.09 -3.97 26.12
N VAL A 18 -22.26 -4.96 25.77
CA VAL A 18 -21.25 -4.82 24.72
C VAL A 18 -22.01 -4.84 23.39
N ALA A 19 -22.09 -3.72 22.70
CA ALA A 19 -22.52 -3.68 21.32
C ALA A 19 -21.35 -4.19 20.45
N GLU A 20 -21.49 -5.37 19.86
CA GLU A 20 -20.61 -5.82 18.79
C GLU A 20 -20.81 -4.91 17.56
N GLU A 21 -19.81 -4.09 17.27
CA GLU A 21 -19.75 -3.33 16.03
C GLU A 21 -19.51 -4.33 14.88
N LYS A 22 -20.58 -4.66 14.14
CA LYS A 22 -20.50 -5.52 12.96
C LYS A 22 -19.61 -4.82 11.91
N THR A 23 -18.37 -5.26 11.79
CA THR A 23 -17.47 -4.82 10.72
C THR A 23 -18.06 -5.22 9.38
N LYS A 24 -18.41 -4.20 8.58
CA LYS A 24 -18.92 -4.35 7.22
C LYS A 24 -17.80 -4.99 6.38
N PRO A 25 -18.06 -6.07 5.63
CA PRO A 25 -17.03 -6.69 4.80
C PRO A 25 -16.52 -5.67 3.78
N ALA A 26 -15.20 -5.59 3.62
CA ALA A 26 -14.54 -4.69 2.68
C ALA A 26 -15.06 -4.97 1.25
N ASP A 27 -15.51 -3.94 0.53
CA ASP A 27 -15.90 -4.04 -0.88
C ASP A 27 -14.63 -4.29 -1.72
N PRO A 28 -14.43 -5.47 -2.32
CA PRO A 28 -13.25 -5.75 -3.13
C PRO A 28 -13.13 -4.81 -4.34
N ASN A 29 -14.24 -4.23 -4.82
CA ASN A 29 -14.23 -3.23 -5.90
C ASN A 29 -13.88 -1.82 -5.38
N GLY A 30 -14.11 -1.54 -4.10
CA GLY A 30 -13.74 -0.28 -3.45
C GLY A 30 -12.23 -0.10 -3.42
N ASN A 31 -11.52 -1.14 -2.97
CA ASN A 31 -10.05 -1.15 -2.92
C ASN A 31 -9.44 -1.02 -4.32
N GLN A 32 -10.01 -1.65 -5.36
CA GLN A 32 -9.50 -1.52 -6.74
C GLN A 32 -9.65 -0.10 -7.31
N ARG A 33 -10.79 0.56 -7.07
CA ARG A 33 -10.99 1.95 -7.53
C ARG A 33 -10.04 2.92 -6.81
N GLN A 34 -9.88 2.75 -5.50
CA GLN A 34 -8.95 3.56 -4.71
C GLN A 34 -7.50 3.33 -5.13
N LEU A 35 -7.10 2.07 -5.37
CA LEU A 35 -5.79 1.74 -5.92
C LEU A 35 -5.56 2.39 -7.27
N HIS A 36 -6.51 2.29 -8.20
CA HIS A 36 -6.38 2.92 -9.52
C HIS A 36 -6.22 4.44 -9.42
N PHE A 37 -7.06 5.10 -8.61
CA PHE A 37 -6.98 6.54 -8.37
C PHE A 37 -5.63 6.93 -7.76
N PHE A 38 -5.17 6.20 -6.74
CA PHE A 38 -3.89 6.46 -6.10
C PHE A 38 -2.71 6.31 -7.08
N GLU A 39 -2.65 5.22 -7.84
CA GLU A 39 -1.53 4.95 -8.77
C GLU A 39 -1.52 5.91 -9.97
N LYS A 40 -2.70 6.36 -10.44
CA LYS A 40 -2.81 7.24 -11.61
C LYS A 40 -2.73 8.72 -11.29
N GLU A 41 -3.35 9.16 -10.20
CA GLU A 41 -3.50 10.57 -9.88
C GLU A 41 -2.58 10.98 -8.74
N ILE A 42 -2.53 10.22 -7.64
CA ILE A 42 -1.90 10.68 -6.39
C ILE A 42 -0.39 10.42 -6.35
N ARG A 43 0.05 9.18 -6.62
CA ARG A 43 1.46 8.80 -6.57
C ARG A 43 2.32 9.68 -7.49
N PRO A 44 1.93 9.98 -8.75
CA PRO A 44 2.71 10.86 -9.60
C PRO A 44 2.82 12.29 -9.07
N LEU A 45 1.75 12.82 -8.45
CA LEU A 45 1.76 14.16 -7.86
C LEU A 45 2.73 14.24 -6.68
N LEU A 46 2.68 13.26 -5.77
CA LEU A 46 3.62 13.19 -4.64
C LEU A 46 5.08 13.15 -5.15
N ILE A 47 5.36 12.27 -6.13
CA ILE A 47 6.71 12.13 -6.71
C ILE A 47 7.22 13.43 -7.30
N LYS A 48 6.37 14.11 -8.08
CA LYS A 48 6.73 15.28 -8.87
C LYS A 48 6.87 16.53 -8.01
N HIS A 49 5.94 16.74 -7.08
CA HIS A 49 5.79 18.02 -6.39
C HIS A 49 6.24 17.98 -4.93
N CYS A 50 6.32 16.81 -4.30
CA CYS A 50 6.55 16.70 -2.85
C CYS A 50 7.92 16.09 -2.51
N LEU A 51 8.31 15.00 -3.18
CA LEU A 51 9.41 14.15 -2.72
C LEU A 51 10.82 14.75 -2.91
N GLU A 52 10.97 15.78 -3.74
CA GLU A 52 12.26 16.47 -3.87
C GLU A 52 12.70 17.14 -2.56
N CYS A 53 11.75 17.67 -1.79
CA CYS A 53 12.00 18.36 -0.52
C CYS A 53 11.56 17.58 0.73
N HIS A 54 10.66 16.61 0.58
CA HIS A 54 10.06 15.82 1.66
C HIS A 54 10.16 14.30 1.41
N GLY A 55 11.25 13.87 0.78
CA GLY A 55 11.57 12.47 0.50
C GLY A 55 12.70 11.93 1.40
N ASP A 56 13.24 10.77 1.04
CA ASP A 56 14.34 10.14 1.78
C ASP A 56 15.60 11.01 1.87
N LYS A 57 15.97 11.65 0.76
CA LYS A 57 17.20 12.47 0.62
C LYS A 57 17.11 13.83 1.28
N LYS A 58 15.92 14.41 1.40
CA LYS A 58 15.70 15.77 1.91
C LYS A 58 14.38 15.83 2.66
N GLN A 59 14.42 16.37 3.87
CA GLN A 59 13.32 16.36 4.83
C GLN A 59 13.16 17.76 5.42
N LYS A 60 12.69 18.71 4.60
CA LYS A 60 12.40 20.07 5.10
C LYS A 60 11.33 20.00 6.18
N GLY A 61 11.53 20.71 7.30
CA GLY A 61 10.63 20.69 8.46
C GLY A 61 10.45 19.30 9.07
N GLU A 62 11.47 18.43 8.95
CA GLU A 62 11.44 17.01 9.36
C GLU A 62 10.30 16.18 8.75
N LEU A 63 9.69 16.69 7.67
CA LEU A 63 8.52 16.08 7.05
C LEU A 63 8.89 15.12 5.94
N ARG A 64 8.22 13.97 5.93
CA ARG A 64 8.31 12.90 4.92
C ARG A 64 6.94 12.60 4.31
N LEU A 65 6.85 12.67 2.98
CA LEU A 65 5.61 12.49 2.19
C LEU A 65 5.65 11.23 1.29
N ASP A 66 6.64 10.36 1.47
CA ASP A 66 6.86 9.14 0.69
C ASP A 66 6.31 7.85 1.34
N SER A 67 5.65 7.97 2.50
CA SER A 67 4.91 6.88 3.14
C SER A 67 3.72 7.41 3.94
N LEU A 68 2.63 6.64 3.98
CA LEU A 68 1.44 6.99 4.78
C LEU A 68 1.80 7.15 6.27
N LYS A 69 2.58 6.22 6.82
CA LYS A 69 3.02 6.27 8.22
C LYS A 69 3.74 7.58 8.57
N ALA A 70 4.64 8.02 7.69
CA ALA A 70 5.37 9.27 7.93
C ALA A 70 4.46 10.50 7.79
N MET A 71 3.52 10.49 6.84
CA MET A 71 2.54 11.57 6.71
C MET A 71 1.63 11.71 7.95
N LEU A 72 1.25 10.58 8.55
CA LEU A 72 0.44 10.54 9.79
C LEU A 72 1.23 10.96 11.02
N THR A 73 2.54 10.68 11.04
CA THR A 73 3.43 11.15 12.12
C THR A 73 3.70 12.65 11.97
N GLY A 74 3.90 13.10 10.73
CA GLY A 74 4.18 14.49 10.40
C GLY A 74 5.63 14.90 10.64
N GLY A 75 5.87 16.21 10.56
CA GLY A 75 7.16 16.84 10.83
C GLY A 75 7.10 17.76 12.06
N GLU A 76 7.88 18.83 12.06
CA GLU A 76 7.96 19.82 13.16
C GLU A 76 6.60 20.44 13.52
N SER A 77 5.70 20.56 12.54
CA SER A 77 4.37 21.16 12.69
C SER A 77 3.27 20.14 13.07
N GLY A 78 3.63 18.86 13.24
CA GLY A 78 2.67 17.77 13.48
C GLY A 78 2.20 17.06 12.21
N PRO A 79 1.14 16.22 12.31
CA PRO A 79 0.66 15.39 11.21
C PRO A 79 0.37 16.18 9.94
N SER A 80 0.88 15.70 8.81
CA SER A 80 0.66 16.38 7.52
C SER A 80 -0.71 16.10 6.92
N ILE A 81 -1.29 14.94 7.22
CA ILE A 81 -2.63 14.56 6.75
C ILE A 81 -3.45 13.96 7.88
N VAL A 82 -4.76 14.18 7.81
CA VAL A 82 -5.78 13.54 8.64
C VAL A 82 -6.74 12.80 7.70
N PRO A 83 -6.66 11.47 7.59
CA PRO A 83 -7.52 10.69 6.70
C PRO A 83 -9.01 10.98 6.95
N GLY A 84 -9.74 11.26 5.88
CA GLY A 84 -11.16 11.64 5.91
C GLY A 84 -11.42 13.12 6.20
N LYS A 85 -10.39 13.93 6.43
CA LYS A 85 -10.52 15.33 6.85
C LYS A 85 -9.47 16.24 6.19
N SER A 86 -9.66 16.54 4.91
CA SER A 86 -8.76 17.43 4.17
C SER A 86 -8.61 18.81 4.81
N HIS A 87 -9.69 19.40 5.33
CA HIS A 87 -9.69 20.71 5.99
C HIS A 87 -8.92 20.76 7.33
N GLU A 88 -8.67 19.62 7.97
CA GLU A 88 -7.81 19.53 9.17
C GLU A 88 -6.36 19.13 8.81
N SER A 89 -6.05 18.97 7.51
CA SER A 89 -4.76 18.47 7.04
C SER A 89 -3.81 19.59 6.63
N LEU A 90 -2.67 19.71 7.30
CA LEU A 90 -1.65 20.73 7.01
C LEU A 90 -1.15 20.68 5.56
N LEU A 91 -1.10 19.50 4.93
CA LEU A 91 -0.72 19.37 3.52
C LEU A 91 -1.68 20.16 2.62
N VAL A 92 -2.98 20.13 2.90
CA VAL A 92 -4.00 20.82 2.08
C VAL A 92 -3.90 22.32 2.25
N GLU A 93 -3.69 22.77 3.49
CA GLU A 93 -3.44 24.19 3.81
C GLU A 93 -2.18 24.71 3.09
N ALA A 94 -1.11 23.91 3.11
CA ALA A 94 0.18 24.27 2.52
C ALA A 94 0.14 24.31 0.98
N ILE A 95 -0.52 23.36 0.30
CA ILE A 95 -0.67 23.40 -1.17
C ILE A 95 -1.65 24.48 -1.65
N ASN A 96 -2.53 24.97 -0.77
CA ASN A 96 -3.41 26.10 -1.06
C ASN A 96 -2.77 27.47 -0.83
N TYR A 97 -1.59 27.52 -0.20
CA TYR A 97 -0.90 28.73 0.25
C TYR A 97 -1.70 29.50 1.30
N GLU A 98 -2.35 28.77 2.22
CA GLU A 98 -3.12 29.38 3.32
C GLU A 98 -2.25 29.65 4.56
N SER A 99 -1.13 28.94 4.72
CA SER A 99 -0.15 29.19 5.80
C SER A 99 1.30 29.08 5.35
N TYR A 100 1.88 27.89 5.46
CA TYR A 100 3.26 27.60 5.14
C TYR A 100 3.38 27.36 3.63
N GLU A 101 3.84 28.37 2.90
CA GLU A 101 4.13 28.23 1.47
C GLU A 101 5.21 27.16 1.26
N MET A 102 4.84 26.05 0.63
CA MET A 102 5.79 25.01 0.25
C MET A 102 6.61 25.47 -0.97
N PRO A 103 7.96 25.45 -0.92
CA PRO A 103 8.77 25.51 -2.14
C PRO A 103 8.54 24.22 -2.95
N PRO A 104 8.32 24.30 -4.28
CA PRO A 104 8.94 25.28 -5.17
C PRO A 104 7.99 26.36 -5.74
N ASP A 105 8.58 27.28 -6.51
CA ASP A 105 8.18 28.65 -6.87
C ASP A 105 6.76 28.89 -7.46
N GLU A 106 5.93 27.86 -7.67
CA GLU A 106 4.58 27.99 -8.22
C GLU A 106 3.56 27.07 -7.53
N LYS A 107 2.36 27.61 -7.31
CA LYS A 107 1.22 26.87 -6.76
C LYS A 107 0.80 25.76 -7.72
N LEU A 108 0.46 24.59 -7.16
CA LEU A 108 -0.09 23.46 -7.92
C LEU A 108 -1.35 23.89 -8.67
N ALA A 109 -1.64 23.24 -9.81
CA ALA A 109 -2.87 23.52 -10.53
C ALA A 109 -4.09 23.09 -9.70
N ASP A 110 -5.21 23.82 -9.81
CA ASP A 110 -6.44 23.55 -9.05
C ASP A 110 -6.90 22.08 -9.14
N LYS A 111 -6.71 21.46 -10.31
CA LYS A 111 -7.03 20.04 -10.52
C LYS A 111 -6.14 19.10 -9.69
N GLU A 112 -4.86 19.42 -9.54
CA GLU A 112 -3.91 18.63 -8.75
C GLU A 112 -4.21 18.79 -7.26
N ILE A 113 -4.52 20.01 -6.82
CA ILE A 113 -4.99 20.29 -5.45
C ILE A 113 -6.27 19.50 -5.16
N ALA A 114 -7.27 19.59 -6.04
CA ALA A 114 -8.54 18.87 -5.89
C ALA A 114 -8.33 17.35 -5.80
N ALA A 115 -7.40 16.77 -6.56
CA ALA A 115 -7.08 15.35 -6.49
C ALA A 115 -6.48 14.96 -5.12
N LEU A 116 -5.53 15.75 -4.60
CA LEU A 116 -4.93 15.52 -3.28
C LEU A 116 -5.95 15.69 -2.15
N THR A 117 -6.80 16.72 -2.22
CA THR A 117 -7.91 16.95 -1.28
C THR A 117 -8.88 15.77 -1.29
N GLN A 118 -9.34 15.33 -2.47
CA GLN A 118 -10.24 14.18 -2.61
C GLN A 118 -9.62 12.89 -2.06
N TRP A 119 -8.32 12.67 -2.32
CA TRP A 119 -7.63 11.50 -1.80
C TRP A 119 -7.63 11.48 -0.27
N ILE A 120 -7.36 12.61 0.38
CA ILE A 120 -7.42 12.72 1.84
C ILE A 120 -8.85 12.50 2.34
N ASP A 121 -9.85 13.16 1.74
CA ASP A 121 -11.26 13.04 2.13
C ASP A 121 -11.80 11.61 1.99
N THR A 122 -11.27 10.83 1.05
CA THR A 122 -11.64 9.42 0.84
C THR A 122 -10.83 8.45 1.69
N GLY A 123 -10.11 8.96 2.70
CA GLY A 123 -9.41 8.16 3.71
C GLY A 123 -7.92 7.95 3.42
N ALA A 124 -7.32 8.74 2.52
CA ALA A 124 -5.90 8.71 2.20
C ALA A 124 -5.39 7.29 1.88
N TYR A 125 -6.13 6.56 1.02
CA TYR A 125 -5.80 5.19 0.66
C TYR A 125 -4.33 5.04 0.27
N TRP A 126 -3.66 4.06 0.86
CA TRP A 126 -2.28 3.69 0.59
C TRP A 126 -2.20 2.18 0.38
N PRO A 127 -1.62 1.68 -0.73
CA PRO A 127 -1.55 0.23 -0.97
C PRO A 127 -0.71 -0.48 0.11
N GLU A 128 -1.17 -1.62 0.63
CA GLU A 128 -0.48 -2.39 1.69
C GLU A 128 0.95 -2.81 1.27
N ASN A 129 1.18 -3.01 -0.02
CA ASN A 129 2.50 -3.38 -0.56
C ASN A 129 3.39 -2.16 -0.87
N ALA A 130 2.91 -0.94 -0.59
CA ALA A 130 3.63 0.31 -0.79
C ALA A 130 4.47 0.72 0.44
N ASP A 131 4.74 -0.22 1.36
CA ASP A 131 5.79 -0.10 2.38
C ASP A 131 7.20 0.08 1.76
N TYR A 132 7.33 -0.19 0.46
CA TYR A 132 8.41 0.38 -0.32
C TYR A 132 8.16 1.89 -0.46
N VAL A 133 8.77 2.64 0.46
CA VAL A 133 9.07 4.08 0.34
C VAL A 133 9.11 4.45 -1.13
N ILE A 134 8.34 5.45 -1.55
CA ILE A 134 8.34 5.90 -2.95
C ILE A 134 9.77 6.32 -3.31
N LYS A 135 10.55 5.37 -3.81
CA LYS A 135 11.89 5.64 -4.32
C LYS A 135 11.65 6.43 -5.60
N GLN A 136 12.07 7.69 -5.61
CA GLN A 136 12.28 8.41 -6.85
C GLN A 136 13.32 7.64 -7.67
N ARG A 137 12.90 6.61 -8.41
CA ARG A 137 13.70 6.07 -9.51
C ARG A 137 13.69 7.17 -10.55
N LYS A 138 14.78 7.94 -10.59
CA LYS A 138 15.04 8.92 -11.65
C LYS A 138 14.83 8.17 -12.97
N LEU A 139 13.84 8.59 -13.76
CA LEU A 139 13.44 7.97 -15.04
C LEU A 139 14.58 7.91 -16.08
N GLU A 140 15.73 8.50 -15.78
CA GLU A 140 16.88 8.63 -16.69
C GLU A 140 17.62 7.31 -16.95
N THR A 141 17.39 6.25 -16.18
CA THR A 141 17.98 4.92 -16.45
C THR A 141 16.90 3.86 -16.61
N PHE A 142 16.51 3.62 -17.85
CA PHE A 142 15.77 2.42 -18.26
C PHE A 142 16.47 1.17 -17.72
N PHE A 143 15.73 0.33 -16.98
CA PHE A 143 16.05 -1.00 -16.44
C PHE A 143 17.49 -1.19 -15.90
N THR A 144 17.63 -1.47 -14.60
CA THR A 144 18.92 -1.85 -14.01
C THR A 144 19.41 -3.20 -14.57
N GLU A 145 20.65 -3.59 -14.25
CA GLU A 145 21.16 -4.91 -14.64
C GLU A 145 20.32 -6.04 -13.98
N GLU A 146 19.88 -5.82 -12.74
CA GLU A 146 18.98 -6.73 -12.03
C GLU A 146 17.61 -6.81 -12.71
N ASP A 147 17.05 -5.68 -13.14
CA ASP A 147 15.78 -5.67 -13.88
C ASP A 147 15.90 -6.50 -15.17
N ARG A 148 17.04 -6.39 -15.88
CA ARG A 148 17.31 -7.14 -17.13
C ARG A 148 17.50 -8.64 -16.90
N ASN A 149 17.89 -9.05 -15.69
CA ASN A 149 18.03 -10.46 -15.31
C ASN A 149 16.69 -11.14 -15.00
N PHE A 150 15.58 -10.39 -15.00
CA PHE A 150 14.26 -10.99 -14.84
C PHE A 150 13.90 -11.85 -16.05
N TRP A 151 13.23 -12.99 -15.81
CA TRP A 151 13.01 -14.03 -16.82
C TRP A 151 12.32 -13.54 -18.10
N VAL A 152 11.46 -12.51 -18.02
CA VAL A 152 10.72 -11.95 -19.17
C VAL A 152 11.63 -11.21 -20.16
N PHE A 153 12.79 -10.74 -19.70
CA PHE A 153 13.77 -10.03 -20.53
C PHE A 153 14.88 -10.94 -21.04
N GLN A 154 14.87 -12.21 -20.65
CA GLN A 154 15.85 -13.19 -21.12
C GLN A 154 15.44 -13.71 -22.51
N PRO A 155 16.39 -13.87 -23.45
CA PRO A 155 16.09 -14.50 -24.73
C PRO A 155 15.47 -15.88 -24.55
N VAL A 156 14.41 -16.17 -25.30
CA VAL A 156 13.78 -17.50 -25.30
C VAL A 156 14.76 -18.52 -25.84
N LYS A 157 15.18 -19.47 -25.01
CA LYS A 157 16.01 -20.59 -25.43
C LYS A 157 15.10 -21.71 -25.95
N GLN A 158 15.33 -22.16 -27.17
CA GLN A 158 14.70 -23.40 -27.63
C GLN A 158 15.33 -24.58 -26.89
N THR A 159 14.48 -25.44 -26.35
CA THR A 159 14.87 -26.66 -25.64
C THR A 159 14.15 -27.84 -26.25
N ASP A 160 14.87 -28.93 -26.50
CA ASP A 160 14.27 -30.17 -26.99
C ASP A 160 13.31 -30.76 -25.95
N VAL A 161 12.22 -31.34 -26.44
CA VAL A 161 11.19 -31.96 -25.60
C VAL A 161 11.77 -33.26 -25.01
N PRO A 162 11.76 -33.45 -23.69
CA PRO A 162 12.27 -34.68 -23.08
C PRO A 162 11.47 -35.89 -23.52
N GLU A 163 12.16 -36.99 -23.85
CA GLU A 163 11.50 -38.28 -24.07
C GLU A 163 11.07 -38.86 -22.73
N VAL A 164 9.76 -39.03 -22.55
CA VAL A 164 9.17 -39.56 -21.30
C VAL A 164 8.34 -40.81 -21.54
N GLN A 165 8.42 -41.76 -20.62
CA GLN A 165 7.64 -43.00 -20.61
C GLN A 165 6.31 -42.76 -19.85
N ALA A 166 5.48 -41.86 -20.38
CA ALA A 166 4.22 -41.46 -19.78
C ALA A 166 3.22 -41.00 -20.85
N GLN A 167 3.11 -41.74 -21.94
CA GLN A 167 2.26 -41.41 -23.10
C GLN A 167 0.79 -41.19 -22.71
N ASP A 168 0.29 -41.91 -21.70
CA ASP A 168 -1.12 -41.78 -21.26
C ASP A 168 -1.39 -40.51 -20.44
N TRP A 169 -0.35 -39.96 -19.78
CA TRP A 169 -0.48 -38.75 -18.95
C TRP A 169 -0.04 -37.49 -19.69
N SER A 170 1.02 -37.59 -20.49
CA SER A 170 1.63 -36.48 -21.23
C SER A 170 0.86 -36.22 -22.55
N LYS A 171 -0.10 -35.30 -22.53
CA LYS A 171 -0.96 -34.97 -23.68
C LYS A 171 -0.34 -33.97 -24.64
N ASN A 172 0.63 -33.19 -24.17
CA ASN A 172 1.33 -32.20 -24.97
C ASN A 172 2.84 -32.13 -24.60
N PRO A 173 3.68 -31.45 -25.38
CA PRO A 173 5.11 -31.34 -25.10
C PRO A 173 5.46 -30.70 -23.75
N VAL A 174 4.65 -29.77 -23.22
CA VAL A 174 4.87 -29.15 -21.89
C VAL A 174 4.73 -30.19 -20.79
N ASP A 175 3.79 -31.12 -20.91
CA ASP A 175 3.57 -32.20 -19.95
C ASP A 175 4.81 -33.09 -19.82
N ALA A 176 5.58 -33.29 -20.90
CA ALA A 176 6.82 -34.04 -20.87
C ALA A 176 7.90 -33.37 -20.00
N PHE A 177 8.01 -32.04 -20.05
CA PHE A 177 8.90 -31.29 -19.16
C PHE A 177 8.46 -31.39 -17.69
N ILE A 178 7.14 -31.28 -17.44
CA ILE A 178 6.58 -31.41 -16.08
C ILE A 178 6.84 -32.82 -15.54
N PHE A 179 6.56 -33.85 -16.33
CA PHE A 179 6.76 -35.25 -15.94
C PHE A 179 8.24 -35.53 -15.63
N ASN A 180 9.15 -35.06 -16.48
CA ASN A 180 10.60 -35.20 -16.26
C ASN A 180 11.04 -34.53 -14.95
N ARG A 181 10.49 -33.35 -14.63
CA ARG A 181 10.76 -32.66 -13.35
C ARG A 181 10.20 -33.45 -12.16
N LEU A 182 8.98 -33.96 -12.24
CA LEU A 182 8.36 -34.77 -11.18
C LEU A 182 9.18 -36.04 -10.89
N LYS A 183 9.57 -36.78 -11.94
CA LYS A 183 10.43 -37.97 -11.83
C LYS A 183 11.75 -37.65 -11.12
N LYS A 184 12.40 -36.54 -11.49
CA LYS A 184 13.66 -36.10 -10.87
C LYS A 184 13.50 -35.80 -9.37
N GLU A 185 12.34 -35.30 -8.96
CA GLU A 185 12.00 -35.02 -7.56
C GLU A 185 11.36 -36.22 -6.84
N GLY A 186 11.28 -37.40 -7.47
CA GLY A 186 10.68 -38.61 -6.89
C GLY A 186 9.16 -38.57 -6.76
N LEU A 187 8.50 -37.63 -7.43
CA LEU A 187 7.05 -37.44 -7.39
C LEU A 187 6.36 -38.17 -8.55
N GLN A 188 5.10 -38.55 -8.32
CA GLN A 188 4.21 -39.06 -9.35
C GLN A 188 3.18 -37.99 -9.72
N PRO A 189 2.76 -37.92 -11.00
CA PRO A 189 1.67 -37.04 -11.38
C PRO A 189 0.37 -37.39 -10.66
N ALA A 190 -0.44 -36.38 -10.36
CA ALA A 190 -1.78 -36.59 -9.88
C ALA A 190 -2.65 -37.27 -10.96
N GLY A 191 -3.62 -38.08 -10.54
CA GLY A 191 -4.60 -38.70 -11.43
C GLY A 191 -5.49 -37.67 -12.13
N ALA A 192 -6.36 -38.15 -13.02
CA ALA A 192 -7.36 -37.28 -13.64
C ALA A 192 -8.27 -36.66 -12.57
N ALA A 193 -8.58 -35.38 -12.74
CA ALA A 193 -9.59 -34.68 -11.95
C ALA A 193 -11.01 -35.18 -12.25
#